data_AF-A0A7V8A9N7-F1
#
_entry.id   AF-A0A7V8A9N7-F1
#
_cell.length_a   1.000
_cell.length_b   1.000
_cell.length_c   1.000
_cell.angle_alpha   90.00
_cell.angle_beta   90.00
_cell.angle_gamma   90.00
#
_symmetry.space_group_name_H-M   'P 1'
#
loop_
_entity.id
_entity.type
_entity.pdbx_description
1 polymer ?
#
loop_
_entity_poly.entity_id
_entity_poly.type
_entity_poly.pdbx_seq_one_letter_code
_entity_poly.pdbx_strand_id
1 'polypeptide(L)'
;DDPISSLDDNNAIAVASDLAQLLKSGLKSRKEAGQNEIKAVISSHHGLFFNVIWNEFKRSGIKYKTHFYHRANNSEVYTLRSTDETPFFHHVSILSEIKNAVETDKIYTYHFNMLRSIMEKTAIFFGSKDFSTCIHGLDDEVLYSRALNLLSHGKYSIYEPREMIDDTKNLFKDIFAAFLERYKFDLPQIIQQQEKKA
;
A
#
# COMPACT_ATOMS: atom_id res chain seq x y z
N ASP A 1 -18.55 -4.25 -5.21
CA ASP A 1 -17.29 -4.76 -4.67
C ASP A 1 -16.26 -4.62 -5.76
N ASP A 2 -15.23 -3.83 -5.51
CA ASP A 2 -14.13 -3.48 -6.40
C ASP A 2 -14.52 -3.08 -7.85
N PRO A 3 -15.06 -1.86 -8.02
CA PRO A 3 -15.78 -1.47 -9.24
C PRO A 3 -14.90 -1.24 -10.48
N ILE A 4 -13.58 -1.30 -10.38
CA ILE A 4 -12.67 -0.79 -11.43
C ILE A 4 -11.41 -1.64 -11.65
N SER A 5 -11.43 -2.93 -11.27
CA SER A 5 -10.25 -3.81 -11.31
C SER A 5 -9.55 -3.97 -12.67
N SER A 6 -10.22 -3.58 -13.77
CA SER A 6 -9.72 -3.68 -15.14
C SER A 6 -9.51 -2.33 -15.84
N LEU A 7 -9.70 -1.20 -15.14
CA LEU A 7 -9.58 0.13 -15.73
C LEU A 7 -8.15 0.66 -15.64
N ASP A 8 -7.75 1.43 -16.65
CA ASP A 8 -6.57 2.29 -16.56
C ASP A 8 -6.79 3.47 -15.58
N ASP A 9 -5.71 4.16 -15.22
CA ASP A 9 -5.75 5.25 -14.23
C ASP A 9 -6.69 6.39 -14.62
N ASN A 10 -6.78 6.75 -15.90
CA ASN A 10 -7.62 7.85 -16.36
C ASN A 10 -9.11 7.49 -16.22
N ASN A 11 -9.46 6.29 -16.64
CA ASN A 11 -10.81 5.75 -16.52
C ASN A 11 -11.18 5.52 -15.05
N ALA A 12 -10.24 5.05 -14.22
CA ALA A 12 -10.42 4.93 -12.78
C ALA A 12 -10.74 6.28 -12.12
N ILE A 13 -10.05 7.36 -12.50
CA ILE A 13 -10.32 8.72 -12.01
C ILE A 13 -11.71 9.19 -12.45
N ALA A 14 -12.07 9.02 -13.73
CA ALA A 14 -13.35 9.46 -14.27
C ALA A 14 -14.53 8.77 -13.56
N VAL A 15 -14.47 7.43 -13.46
CA VAL A 15 -15.52 6.65 -12.79
C VAL A 15 -15.62 7.00 -11.31
N ALA A 16 -14.50 7.22 -10.63
CA ALA A 16 -14.51 7.65 -9.22
C ALA A 16 -15.19 9.02 -9.06
N SER A 17 -14.84 9.99 -9.90
CA SER A 17 -15.45 11.33 -9.89
C SER A 17 -16.96 11.26 -10.12
N ASP A 18 -17.39 10.56 -11.16
CA ASP A 18 -18.80 10.44 -11.53
C ASP A 18 -19.61 9.73 -10.45
N LEU A 19 -19.07 8.65 -9.88
CA LEU A 19 -19.70 7.94 -8.77
C LEU A 19 -19.85 8.84 -7.53
N ALA A 20 -18.83 9.63 -7.19
CA ALA A 20 -18.92 10.55 -6.07
C ALA A 20 -19.98 11.62 -6.30
N GLN A 21 -20.10 12.16 -7.51
CA GLN A 21 -21.13 13.13 -7.87
C GLN A 21 -22.54 12.51 -7.84
N LEU A 22 -22.69 11.28 -8.32
CA LEU A 22 -23.95 10.54 -8.27
C LEU A 22 -24.42 10.33 -6.82
N LEU A 23 -23.51 9.92 -5.93
CA LEU A 23 -23.83 9.74 -4.51
C LEU A 23 -24.16 11.07 -3.83
N LYS A 24 -23.42 12.14 -4.14
CA LYS A 24 -23.70 13.50 -3.65
C LYS A 24 -25.09 13.99 -4.05
N SER A 25 -25.42 13.90 -5.34
CA SER A 25 -26.70 14.36 -5.88
C SER A 25 -27.88 13.49 -5.40
N GLY A 26 -27.70 12.17 -5.33
CA GLY A 26 -28.68 11.24 -4.77
C GLY A 26 -29.00 11.51 -3.31
N LEU A 27 -27.98 11.77 -2.48
CA LEU A 27 -28.18 12.12 -1.07
C LEU A 27 -28.89 13.47 -0.90
N LYS A 28 -28.48 14.48 -1.67
CA LYS A 28 -29.10 15.81 -1.62
C LYS A 28 -30.57 15.78 -2.04
N SER A 29 -30.87 15.20 -3.19
CA SER A 29 -32.23 15.13 -3.75
C SER A 29 -33.21 14.40 -2.83
N ARG A 30 -32.80 13.28 -2.22
CA ARG A 30 -33.65 12.55 -1.27
C ARG A 30 -33.88 13.31 0.03
N LYS A 31 -32.87 14.02 0.52
CA LYS A 31 -33.02 14.89 1.70
C LYS A 31 -34.03 16.02 1.43
N GLU A 32 -33.97 16.64 0.26
CA GLU A 32 -34.93 17.67 -0.17
C GLU A 32 -36.35 17.12 -0.33
N ALA A 33 -36.48 15.87 -0.79
CA ALA A 33 -37.76 15.17 -0.92
C ALA A 33 -38.31 14.58 0.39
N GLY A 34 -37.65 14.78 1.54
CA GLY A 34 -38.05 14.21 2.83
C GLY A 34 -37.96 12.68 2.88
N GLN A 35 -37.18 12.07 2.00
CA GLN A 35 -37.00 10.62 1.90
C GLN A 35 -35.79 10.16 2.71
N ASN A 36 -35.75 8.86 3.05
CA ASN A 36 -34.62 8.26 3.74
C ASN A 36 -33.30 8.41 2.95
N GLU A 37 -32.22 8.69 3.68
CA GLU A 37 -30.86 8.78 3.14
C GLU A 37 -30.38 7.44 2.56
N ILE A 38 -29.67 7.49 1.43
CA ILE A 38 -29.03 6.32 0.83
C ILE A 38 -27.76 6.00 1.63
N LYS A 39 -27.65 4.76 2.14
CA LYS A 39 -26.41 4.26 2.73
C LYS A 39 -25.70 3.40 1.69
N ALA A 40 -24.45 3.76 1.39
CA ALA A 40 -23.62 3.03 0.44
C ALA A 40 -22.32 2.56 1.12
N VAL A 41 -21.86 1.38 0.71
CA VAL A 41 -20.54 0.85 1.08
C VAL A 41 -19.78 0.62 -0.22
N ILE A 42 -18.59 1.20 -0.32
CA ILE A 42 -17.70 1.07 -1.48
C ILE A 42 -16.43 0.38 -0.99
N SER A 43 -16.13 -0.76 -1.59
CA SER A 43 -14.85 -1.48 -1.43
C SER A 43 -14.09 -1.41 -2.74
N SER A 44 -12.78 -1.20 -2.67
CA SER A 44 -11.86 -1.34 -3.80
C SER A 44 -10.46 -1.63 -3.30
N HIS A 45 -9.70 -2.39 -4.07
CA HIS A 45 -8.26 -2.54 -3.84
C HIS A 45 -7.45 -1.43 -4.52
N HIS A 46 -8.09 -0.62 -5.38
CA HIS A 46 -7.41 0.34 -6.23
C HIS A 46 -7.18 1.68 -5.49
N GLY A 47 -5.92 1.92 -5.10
CA GLY A 47 -5.55 3.09 -4.29
C GLY A 47 -5.96 4.43 -4.91
N LEU A 48 -5.71 4.64 -6.21
CA LEU A 48 -6.07 5.89 -6.90
C LEU A 48 -7.57 6.20 -6.83
N PHE A 49 -8.43 5.21 -7.09
CA PHE A 49 -9.88 5.34 -7.02
C PHE A 49 -10.36 5.69 -5.61
N PHE A 50 -9.82 5.00 -4.59
CA PHE A 50 -10.10 5.33 -3.20
C PHE A 50 -9.78 6.80 -2.89
N ASN A 51 -8.65 7.31 -3.39
CA ASN A 51 -8.25 8.70 -3.15
C ASN A 51 -9.17 9.72 -3.78
N VAL A 52 -9.60 9.46 -5.02
CA VAL A 52 -10.50 10.36 -5.73
C VAL A 52 -11.83 10.43 -4.96
N ILE A 53 -12.42 9.27 -4.64
CA ILE A 53 -13.66 9.21 -3.84
C ILE A 53 -13.50 9.92 -2.48
N TRP A 54 -12.43 9.62 -1.75
CA TRP A 54 -12.18 10.21 -0.44
C TRP A 54 -12.04 11.74 -0.51
N ASN A 55 -11.27 12.25 -1.48
CA ASN A 55 -11.13 13.69 -1.68
C ASN A 55 -12.45 14.36 -2.04
N GLU A 56 -13.23 13.74 -2.92
CA GLU A 56 -14.54 14.22 -3.34
C GLU A 56 -15.54 14.27 -2.17
N PHE A 57 -15.47 13.31 -1.24
CA PHE A 57 -16.33 13.30 -0.05
C PHE A 57 -15.85 14.24 1.04
N LYS A 58 -14.54 14.31 1.30
CA LYS A 58 -13.93 15.26 2.25
C LYS A 58 -14.33 16.70 1.97
N ARG A 59 -14.33 17.10 0.70
CA ARG A 59 -14.73 18.44 0.24
C ARG A 59 -16.23 18.70 0.30
N SER A 60 -17.05 17.65 0.36
CA SER A 60 -18.50 17.75 0.23
C SER A 60 -19.27 17.93 1.54
N GLY A 61 -18.60 17.76 2.70
CA GLY A 61 -19.26 17.75 4.01
C GLY A 61 -20.21 16.57 4.24
N ILE A 62 -20.24 15.59 3.34
CA ILE A 62 -20.97 14.33 3.52
C ILE A 62 -20.37 13.58 4.72
N LYS A 63 -21.23 12.93 5.50
CA LYS A 63 -20.78 11.99 6.54
C LYS A 63 -20.31 10.70 5.88
N TYR A 64 -19.04 10.39 6.03
CA TYR A 64 -18.45 9.12 5.58
C TYR A 64 -17.56 8.53 6.67
N LYS A 65 -17.26 7.25 6.54
CA LYS A 65 -16.23 6.56 7.31
C LYS A 65 -15.35 5.79 6.35
N THR A 66 -14.04 5.92 6.50
CA THR A 66 -13.06 5.22 5.69
C THR A 66 -12.31 4.21 6.53
N HIS A 67 -12.13 3.01 5.98
CA HIS A 67 -11.46 1.92 6.66
C HIS A 67 -10.49 1.21 5.72
N PHE A 68 -9.36 0.78 6.24
CA PHE A 68 -8.47 -0.17 5.59
C PHE A 68 -8.89 -1.59 5.98
N TYR A 69 -9.19 -2.40 4.98
CA TYR A 69 -9.49 -3.81 5.15
C TYR A 69 -8.22 -4.63 4.93
N HIS A 70 -7.78 -5.34 5.96
CA HIS A 70 -6.53 -6.10 5.93
C HIS A 70 -6.73 -7.50 6.50
N ARG A 71 -6.13 -8.47 5.81
CA ARG A 71 -5.97 -9.85 6.27
C ARG A 71 -4.47 -10.14 6.37
N ALA A 72 -3.99 -10.45 7.57
CA ALA A 72 -2.62 -10.90 7.75
C ALA A 72 -2.44 -12.29 7.13
N ASN A 73 -1.26 -12.56 6.54
CA ASN A 73 -0.97 -13.79 5.82
C ASN A 73 -1.37 -15.05 6.63
N ASN A 74 -2.21 -15.90 6.03
CA ASN A 74 -2.79 -17.13 6.60
C ASN A 74 -3.63 -16.98 7.89
N SER A 75 -4.03 -15.78 8.27
CA SER A 75 -4.98 -15.57 9.37
C SER A 75 -6.42 -15.82 8.91
N GLU A 76 -7.26 -16.39 9.77
CA GLU A 76 -8.73 -16.38 9.59
C GLU A 76 -9.37 -15.07 10.06
N VAL A 77 -8.57 -14.18 10.67
CA VAL A 77 -9.02 -12.91 11.23
C VAL A 77 -8.84 -11.79 10.21
N TYR A 78 -9.93 -11.08 9.95
CA TYR A 78 -9.96 -9.86 9.15
C TYR A 78 -9.98 -8.63 10.05
N THR A 79 -9.23 -7.60 9.67
CA THR A 79 -9.14 -6.35 10.44
C THR A 79 -9.67 -5.17 9.62
N LEU A 80 -10.47 -4.33 10.26
CA LEU A 80 -10.95 -3.05 9.75
C LEU A 80 -10.34 -1.95 10.61
N ARG A 81 -9.49 -1.10 10.01
CA ARG A 81 -8.88 0.04 10.71
C ARG A 81 -9.41 1.34 10.13
N SER A 82 -9.95 2.23 10.97
CA SER A 82 -10.34 3.57 10.52
C SER A 82 -9.12 4.29 9.94
N THR A 83 -9.31 5.01 8.85
CA THR A 83 -8.26 5.83 8.23
C THR A 83 -8.84 7.16 7.79
N ASP A 84 -8.12 8.24 8.07
CA ASP A 84 -8.49 9.59 7.66
C ASP A 84 -7.48 10.17 6.64
N GLU A 85 -6.58 9.35 6.10
CA GLU A 85 -5.58 9.79 5.13
C GLU A 85 -5.61 8.95 3.85
N THR A 86 -5.48 9.65 2.72
CA THR A 86 -5.28 9.21 1.33
C THR A 86 -4.12 8.19 1.17
N PRO A 87 -3.75 7.71 -0.04
CA PRO A 87 -3.09 6.40 -0.28
C PRO A 87 -1.65 6.32 0.24
N PHE A 88 -1.19 7.35 0.96
CA PHE A 88 0.07 7.43 1.67
C PHE A 88 0.28 6.19 2.55
N PHE A 89 -0.82 5.64 3.09
CA PHE A 89 -0.78 4.39 3.84
C PHE A 89 -0.36 3.16 3.04
N HIS A 90 -0.52 3.10 1.71
CA HIS A 90 -0.19 1.86 0.99
C HIS A 90 1.34 1.62 0.91
N HIS A 91 2.13 2.67 0.70
CA HIS A 91 3.59 2.54 0.71
C HIS A 91 4.10 2.30 2.12
N VAL A 92 3.54 3.03 3.08
CA VAL A 92 3.87 2.89 4.50
C VAL A 92 3.45 1.52 5.05
N SER A 93 2.33 0.95 4.60
CA SER A 93 1.89 -0.39 5.00
C SER A 93 2.77 -1.48 4.41
N ILE A 94 3.18 -1.35 3.13
CA ILE A 94 4.17 -2.25 2.52
C ILE A 94 5.48 -2.22 3.29
N LEU A 95 6.00 -1.04 3.60
CA LEU A 95 7.24 -0.91 4.37
C LEU A 95 7.11 -1.51 5.78
N SER A 96 5.94 -1.36 6.41
CA SER A 96 5.66 -1.96 7.72
C SER A 96 5.55 -3.49 7.65
N GLU A 97 4.98 -4.04 6.57
CA GLU A 97 4.93 -5.48 6.32
C GLU A 97 6.34 -6.05 6.11
N ILE A 98 7.16 -5.38 5.29
CA ILE A 98 8.57 -5.74 5.09
C ILE A 98 9.34 -5.68 6.43
N LYS A 99 9.12 -4.63 7.22
CA LYS A 99 9.75 -4.49 8.55
C LYS A 99 9.40 -5.66 9.46
N ASN A 100 8.12 -6.03 9.54
CA ASN A 100 7.71 -7.19 10.33
C ASN A 100 8.31 -8.51 9.80
N ALA A 101 8.42 -8.68 8.48
CA ALA A 101 9.09 -9.84 7.89
C ALA A 101 10.58 -9.91 8.27
N VAL A 102 11.26 -8.77 8.32
CA VAL A 102 12.65 -8.65 8.78
C VAL A 102 12.78 -8.96 10.27
N GLU A 103 11.90 -8.41 11.11
CA GLU A 103 11.90 -8.62 12.57
C GLU A 103 11.57 -10.06 12.97
N THR A 104 10.70 -10.73 12.21
CA THR A 104 10.33 -12.14 12.44
C THR A 104 11.19 -13.14 11.66
N ASP A 105 12.17 -12.66 10.90
CA ASP A 105 13.04 -13.43 9.99
C ASP A 105 12.30 -14.24 8.90
N LYS A 106 11.01 -13.96 8.66
CA LYS A 106 10.17 -14.62 7.64
C LYS A 106 10.23 -13.88 6.31
N ILE A 107 11.40 -13.91 5.66
CA ILE A 107 11.66 -13.14 4.45
C ILE A 107 11.53 -14.03 3.20
N TYR A 108 10.64 -13.66 2.28
CA TYR A 108 10.34 -14.39 1.06
C TYR A 108 10.75 -13.61 -0.19
N THR A 109 11.10 -14.33 -1.26
CA THR A 109 11.51 -13.78 -2.57
C THR A 109 10.69 -12.58 -3.06
N TYR A 110 9.36 -12.57 -2.89
CA TYR A 110 8.51 -11.45 -3.30
C TYR A 110 8.76 -10.14 -2.54
N HIS A 111 9.40 -10.16 -1.37
CA HIS A 111 9.75 -8.94 -0.64
C HIS A 111 10.74 -8.05 -1.42
N PHE A 112 11.60 -8.62 -2.28
CA PHE A 112 12.41 -7.82 -3.20
C PHE A 112 11.55 -7.03 -4.19
N ASN A 113 10.48 -7.62 -4.71
CA ASN A 113 9.52 -6.92 -5.59
C ASN A 113 8.85 -5.76 -4.85
N MET A 114 8.40 -6.02 -3.61
CA MET A 114 7.74 -5.02 -2.78
C MET A 114 8.67 -3.84 -2.49
N LEU A 115 9.88 -4.12 -1.99
CA LEU A 115 10.87 -3.10 -1.68
C LEU A 115 11.25 -2.31 -2.94
N ARG A 116 11.48 -3.00 -4.06
CA ARG A 116 11.81 -2.37 -5.33
C ARG A 116 10.72 -1.41 -5.82
N SER A 117 9.46 -1.81 -5.75
CA SER A 117 8.33 -0.94 -6.13
C SER A 117 8.27 0.34 -5.28
N ILE A 118 8.60 0.25 -3.99
CA ILE A 118 8.68 1.42 -3.11
C ILE A 118 9.85 2.32 -3.49
N MET A 119 11.03 1.74 -3.77
CA MET A 119 12.21 2.50 -4.18
C MET A 119 11.97 3.25 -5.51
N GLU A 120 11.33 2.62 -6.49
CA GLU A 120 10.98 3.27 -7.76
C GLU A 120 10.06 4.47 -7.56
N LYS A 121 9.00 4.31 -6.74
CA LYS A 121 8.08 5.40 -6.43
C LYS A 121 8.76 6.52 -5.65
N THR A 122 9.68 6.16 -4.76
CA THR A 122 10.51 7.12 -4.01
C THR A 122 11.43 7.89 -4.96
N ALA A 123 12.13 7.21 -5.87
CA ALA A 123 12.97 7.84 -6.88
C ALA A 123 12.17 8.82 -7.76
N ILE A 124 11.00 8.39 -8.25
CA ILE A 124 10.09 9.22 -9.05
C ILE A 124 9.64 10.45 -8.26
N PHE A 125 9.31 10.30 -6.98
CA PHE A 125 8.93 11.42 -6.11
C PHE A 125 10.02 12.49 -6.03
N PHE A 126 11.29 12.08 -6.01
CA PHE A 126 12.44 12.99 -6.06
C PHE A 126 12.89 13.38 -7.48
N GLY A 127 12.09 13.08 -8.51
CA GLY A 127 12.37 13.47 -9.91
C GLY A 127 13.38 12.59 -10.63
N SER A 128 13.71 11.42 -10.08
CA SER A 128 14.64 10.46 -10.68
C SER A 128 13.89 9.34 -11.41
N LYS A 129 14.50 8.81 -12.49
CA LYS A 129 13.88 7.75 -13.31
C LYS A 129 14.25 6.34 -12.88
N ASP A 130 15.20 6.20 -11.97
CA ASP A 130 15.78 4.91 -11.61
C ASP A 130 15.92 4.74 -10.09
N PHE A 131 15.53 3.57 -9.60
CA PHE A 131 15.60 3.17 -8.19
C PHE A 131 17.01 3.23 -7.61
N SER A 132 18.07 3.11 -8.43
CA SER A 132 19.46 3.10 -7.98
C SER A 132 19.82 4.37 -7.24
N THR A 133 19.13 5.47 -7.53
CA THR A 133 19.20 6.73 -6.76
C THR A 133 18.96 6.51 -5.26
N CYS A 134 18.10 5.54 -4.89
CA CYS A 134 17.82 5.22 -3.49
C CYS A 134 18.99 4.52 -2.77
N ILE A 135 19.86 3.84 -3.52
CA ILE A 135 21.05 3.13 -3.00
C ILE A 135 22.37 3.82 -3.34
N HIS A 136 22.31 4.97 -4.01
CA HIS A 136 23.51 5.65 -4.50
C HIS A 136 24.43 6.09 -3.35
N GLY A 137 25.73 5.86 -3.47
CA GLY A 137 26.72 6.24 -2.45
C GLY A 137 26.70 5.36 -1.18
N LEU A 138 26.07 4.19 -1.24
CA LEU A 138 26.28 3.12 -0.26
C LEU A 138 27.52 2.30 -0.66
N ASP A 139 28.28 1.81 0.31
CA ASP A 139 29.52 1.06 0.07
C ASP A 139 29.30 -0.15 -0.87
N ASP A 140 28.17 -0.84 -0.72
CA ASP A 140 27.78 -2.03 -1.50
C ASP A 140 26.75 -1.75 -2.62
N GLU A 141 26.66 -0.50 -3.11
CA GLU A 141 25.68 -0.07 -4.15
C GLU A 141 25.61 -1.02 -5.35
N VAL A 142 26.76 -1.49 -5.85
CA VAL A 142 26.83 -2.39 -7.02
C VAL A 142 26.18 -3.75 -6.72
N LEU A 143 26.45 -4.31 -5.54
CA LEU A 143 25.87 -5.57 -5.09
C LEU A 143 24.36 -5.40 -4.88
N TYR A 144 23.93 -4.34 -4.21
CA TYR A 144 22.53 -4.03 -3.95
C TYR A 144 21.73 -3.85 -5.24
N SER A 145 22.27 -3.07 -6.19
CA SER A 145 21.65 -2.87 -7.50
C SER A 145 21.46 -4.19 -8.24
N ARG A 146 22.50 -5.03 -8.25
CA ARG A 146 22.44 -6.35 -8.90
C ARG A 146 21.42 -7.27 -8.22
N ALA A 147 21.40 -7.30 -6.90
CA ALA A 147 20.47 -8.11 -6.13
C ALA A 147 19.02 -7.67 -6.38
N LEU A 148 18.75 -6.36 -6.29
CA LEU A 148 17.44 -5.79 -6.57
C LEU A 148 17.01 -6.11 -8.01
N ASN A 149 17.85 -5.91 -9.02
CA ASN A 149 17.48 -6.24 -10.39
C ASN A 149 17.21 -7.74 -10.60
N LEU A 150 18.04 -8.62 -10.04
CA LEU A 150 17.92 -10.07 -10.24
C LEU A 150 16.72 -10.67 -9.50
N LEU A 151 16.52 -10.26 -8.25
CA LEU A 151 15.54 -10.84 -7.34
C LEU A 151 14.19 -10.14 -7.40
N SER A 152 14.09 -8.95 -8.01
CA SER A 152 12.81 -8.26 -8.26
C SER A 152 12.18 -8.53 -9.63
N HIS A 153 12.94 -9.10 -10.58
CA HIS A 153 12.46 -9.37 -11.95
C HIS A 153 12.59 -10.84 -12.36
N GLY A 154 13.13 -11.69 -11.48
CA GLY A 154 13.27 -13.12 -11.73
C GLY A 154 11.91 -13.83 -11.84
N LYS A 155 11.93 -15.09 -12.29
CA LYS A 155 10.77 -16.02 -12.38
C LYS A 155 10.08 -16.31 -11.02
N TYR A 156 10.34 -15.50 -9.99
CA TYR A 156 9.71 -15.55 -8.68
C TYR A 156 8.31 -14.95 -8.79
N SER A 157 7.40 -15.80 -9.25
CA SER A 157 5.98 -15.53 -9.24
C SER A 157 5.57 -15.13 -7.82
N ILE A 158 4.81 -14.02 -7.69
CA ILE A 158 4.09 -13.68 -6.44
C ILE A 158 3.22 -14.87 -5.99
N TYR A 159 2.85 -15.75 -6.92
CA TYR A 159 2.03 -16.94 -6.69
C TYR A 159 2.81 -18.17 -6.19
N GLU A 160 4.15 -18.14 -6.14
CA GLU A 160 4.99 -19.18 -5.53
C GLU A 160 6.06 -18.60 -4.59
N PRO A 161 5.66 -18.04 -3.42
CA PRO A 161 6.58 -17.45 -2.48
C PRO A 161 7.50 -18.52 -1.87
N ARG A 162 8.80 -18.40 -2.15
CA ARG A 162 9.85 -19.20 -1.49
C ARG A 162 10.55 -18.36 -0.44
N GLU A 163 10.72 -18.93 0.74
CA GLU A 163 11.55 -18.32 1.79
C GLU A 163 13.00 -18.23 1.29
N MET A 164 13.64 -17.10 1.58
CA MET A 164 15.02 -16.85 1.19
C MET A 164 15.99 -17.68 2.05
N ILE A 165 17.14 -18.04 1.48
CA ILE A 165 18.28 -18.57 2.25
C ILE A 165 18.95 -17.44 3.05
N ASP A 166 19.70 -17.80 4.09
CA ASP A 166 20.28 -16.85 5.05
C ASP A 166 21.12 -15.73 4.42
N ASP A 167 21.98 -16.06 3.45
CA ASP A 167 22.79 -15.04 2.75
C ASP A 167 21.91 -14.01 2.04
N THR A 168 20.85 -14.47 1.38
CA THR A 168 19.90 -13.60 0.68
C THR A 168 19.04 -12.80 1.67
N LYS A 169 18.68 -13.39 2.82
CA LYS A 169 17.99 -12.68 3.91
C LYS A 169 18.84 -11.53 4.43
N ASN A 170 20.12 -11.78 4.72
CA ASN A 170 21.04 -10.77 5.23
C ASN A 170 21.20 -9.62 4.23
N LEU A 171 21.44 -9.96 2.96
CA LEU A 171 21.51 -8.97 1.89
C LEU A 171 20.23 -8.12 1.79
N PHE A 172 19.05 -8.73 1.91
CA PHE A 172 17.79 -8.01 1.93
C PHE A 172 17.67 -7.06 3.14
N LYS A 173 18.05 -7.53 4.33
CA LYS A 173 18.03 -6.73 5.56
C LYS A 173 18.95 -5.51 5.44
N ASP A 174 20.15 -5.68 4.88
CA ASP A 174 21.12 -4.59 4.71
C ASP A 174 20.59 -3.52 3.75
N ILE A 175 20.03 -3.93 2.61
CA ILE A 175 19.39 -3.02 1.65
C ILE A 175 18.23 -2.28 2.29
N PHE A 176 17.36 -3.00 3.01
CA PHE A 176 16.18 -2.41 3.65
C PHE A 176 16.56 -1.42 4.75
N ALA A 177 17.55 -1.76 5.58
CA ALA A 177 18.05 -0.89 6.64
C ALA A 177 18.65 0.41 6.07
N ALA A 178 19.51 0.29 5.04
CA ALA A 178 20.11 1.45 4.39
C ALA A 178 19.04 2.36 3.76
N PHE A 179 18.00 1.78 3.17
CA PHE A 179 16.87 2.53 2.62
C PHE A 179 16.09 3.28 3.70
N LEU A 180 15.76 2.62 4.82
CA LEU A 180 15.05 3.27 5.93
C LEU A 180 15.89 4.36 6.61
N GLU A 181 17.19 4.15 6.77
CA GLU A 181 18.09 5.13 7.38
C GLU A 181 18.19 6.41 6.56
N ARG A 182 18.26 6.27 5.22
CA ARG A 182 18.34 7.41 4.30
C ARG A 182 17.06 8.25 4.27
N TYR A 183 15.89 7.61 4.21
CA TYR A 183 14.62 8.31 3.97
C TYR A 183 13.74 8.51 5.21
N LYS A 184 14.04 7.83 6.32
CA LYS A 184 13.43 8.04 7.65
C LYS A 184 11.89 8.04 7.64
N PHE A 185 11.30 7.02 7.02
CA PHE A 185 9.84 6.85 7.00
C PHE A 185 9.28 6.68 8.42
N ASP A 186 8.18 7.37 8.72
CA ASP A 186 7.38 7.11 9.92
C ASP A 186 6.48 5.90 9.66
N LEU A 187 6.86 4.76 10.22
CA LEU A 187 6.15 3.50 10.03
C LEU A 187 5.21 3.23 11.21
N PRO A 188 3.89 3.13 10.99
CA PRO A 188 2.94 2.81 12.03
C PRO A 188 3.24 1.42 12.58
N GLN A 189 3.00 1.22 13.87
CA GLN A 189 3.03 -0.11 14.46
C GLN A 189 1.83 -0.90 13.95
N ILE A 190 2.01 -1.63 12.85
CA ILE A 190 0.92 -2.39 12.22
C ILE A 190 0.54 -3.62 13.05
N ILE A 191 1.39 -4.06 13.98
CA ILE A 191 1.18 -5.25 14.82
C ILE A 191 1.66 -5.00 16.26
N GLN A 192 0.71 -4.74 17.17
CA GLN A 192 0.81 -5.15 18.56
C GLN A 192 -0.54 -5.73 18.97
N GLN A 193 -0.72 -7.04 18.77
CA GLN A 193 -1.76 -7.78 19.47
C GLN A 193 -1.50 -9.30 19.42
N GLN A 194 -0.34 -9.73 19.91
CA GLN A 194 -0.20 -11.06 20.51
C GLN A 194 0.81 -10.98 21.65
N GLU A 195 0.28 -10.76 22.87
CA GLU A 195 0.66 -11.48 24.10
C GLU A 195 -0.10 -10.90 25.30
N LYS A 196 -1.33 -11.39 25.52
CA LYS A 196 -1.78 -11.73 26.88
C LYS A 196 -2.36 -13.13 26.81
N LYS A 197 -1.48 -14.11 27.04
CA LYS A 197 -1.89 -15.44 27.49
C LYS A 197 -2.60 -15.28 28.83
N ALA A 198 -3.81 -15.82 28.94
CA ALA A 198 -4.38 -16.25 30.20
C ALA A 198 -4.27 -17.77 30.26
#